data_AF-A0A1V3Q767-F1
#
_entry.id   AF-A0A1V3Q767-F1
#
_cell.length_a   1.000
_cell.length_b   1.000
_cell.length_c   1.000
_cell.angle_alpha   90.00
_cell.angle_beta   90.00
_cell.angle_gamma   90.00
#
_symmetry.space_group_name_H-M   'P 1'
#
loop_
_entity.id
_entity.type
_entity.pdbx_description
1 polymer ?
#
loop_
_entity_poly.entity_id
_entity_poly.type
_entity_poly.pdbx_seq_one_letter_code
_entity_poly.pdbx_strand_id
1 'polypeptide(L)'
;MVTKAGHESKVDASPDAHPLVLSLPLFPKPKLLFGDASDPQLRPTRVVAFNLNSIDAVVSAHNADTVAIVQKLQYVELARLLAKAAYGFLVGELGRDRVRGSYLLPIIFGDMSSAGLYIGSCDKMAIADEDDPALSYQSWRLPPNLGGGEIAVVIMRLLPHMKENPAYIVLCDLHEKHSDTA
;
A
#
# COMPACT_ATOMS: atom_id res chain seq x y z
N MET A 1 -3.80 -25.82 0.49
CA MET A 1 -3.83 -26.91 -0.52
C MET A 1 -2.66 -27.82 -0.24
N VAL A 2 -2.90 -29.12 -0.21
CA VAL A 2 -1.88 -30.14 -0.01
C VAL A 2 -1.84 -31.02 -1.25
N THR A 3 -0.64 -31.28 -1.76
CA THR A 3 -0.43 -32.24 -2.84
C THR A 3 0.24 -33.50 -2.28
N LYS A 4 -0.33 -34.66 -2.59
CA LYS A 4 0.22 -35.96 -2.19
C LYS A 4 0.11 -36.95 -3.35
N ALA A 5 1.23 -37.55 -3.75
CA ALA A 5 1.32 -38.44 -4.91
C ALA A 5 0.62 -37.85 -6.16
N GLY A 6 0.86 -36.56 -6.43
CA GLY A 6 0.28 -35.83 -7.55
C GLY A 6 -1.20 -35.44 -7.41
N HIS A 7 -1.85 -35.76 -6.29
CA HIS A 7 -3.25 -35.39 -6.04
C HIS A 7 -3.36 -34.17 -5.15
N GLU A 8 -4.06 -33.15 -5.61
CA GLU A 8 -4.32 -31.92 -4.85
C GLU A 8 -5.60 -32.05 -4.03
N SER A 9 -5.54 -31.63 -2.77
CA SER A 9 -6.69 -31.57 -1.87
C SER A 9 -6.68 -30.28 -1.06
N LYS A 10 -7.87 -29.79 -0.72
CA LYS A 10 -8.05 -28.74 0.28
C LYS A 10 -8.16 -29.43 1.64
N VAL A 11 -7.36 -28.98 2.58
CA VAL A 11 -7.34 -29.47 3.96
C VAL A 11 -7.55 -28.28 4.89
N ASP A 12 -8.34 -28.50 5.93
CA ASP A 12 -8.49 -27.54 7.02
C ASP A 12 -7.37 -27.79 8.03
N ALA A 13 -6.42 -26.85 8.10
CA ALA A 13 -5.40 -26.86 9.14
C ALA A 13 -5.97 -26.26 10.43
N SER A 14 -5.54 -26.74 11.60
CA SER A 14 -5.84 -26.05 12.84
C SER A 14 -5.27 -24.62 12.80
N PRO A 15 -5.89 -23.63 13.46
CA PRO A 15 -5.42 -22.24 13.44
C PRO A 15 -3.93 -22.10 13.78
N ASP A 16 -3.44 -22.89 14.74
CA ASP A 16 -2.04 -22.86 15.19
C ASP A 16 -1.06 -23.47 14.18
N ALA A 17 -1.54 -24.39 13.34
CA ALA A 17 -0.77 -24.99 12.25
C ALA A 17 -0.99 -24.25 10.93
N HIS A 18 -1.89 -23.26 10.86
CA HIS A 18 -2.22 -22.62 9.60
C HIS A 18 -1.05 -21.72 9.17
N PRO A 19 -0.43 -21.98 8.01
CA PRO A 19 0.68 -21.16 7.58
C PRO A 19 0.20 -19.74 7.31
N LEU A 20 0.82 -18.79 8.01
CA LEU A 20 0.49 -17.38 7.98
C LEU A 20 1.41 -16.70 6.97
N VAL A 21 0.85 -16.36 5.82
CA VAL A 21 1.54 -15.60 4.78
C VAL A 21 0.95 -14.20 4.74
N LEU A 22 1.81 -13.20 4.89
CA LEU A 22 1.45 -11.81 4.66
C LEU A 22 1.84 -11.42 3.24
N SER A 23 0.83 -11.23 2.39
CA SER A 23 1.00 -10.81 1.00
C SER A 23 0.83 -9.30 0.85
N LEU A 24 1.91 -8.59 0.52
CA LEU A 24 1.95 -7.16 0.31
C LEU A 24 2.08 -6.83 -1.19
N PRO A 25 1.06 -6.25 -1.83
CA PRO A 25 1.14 -5.85 -3.22
C PRO A 25 2.07 -4.65 -3.38
N LEU A 26 2.77 -4.62 -4.51
CA LEU A 26 3.57 -3.48 -4.96
C LEU A 26 2.86 -2.83 -6.14
N PHE A 27 2.50 -1.57 -5.94
CA PHE A 27 1.89 -0.76 -6.98
C PHE A 27 2.98 -0.10 -7.84
N PRO A 28 2.68 0.25 -9.10
CA PRO A 28 3.49 1.22 -9.84
C PRO A 28 3.66 2.50 -8.99
N LYS A 29 4.73 3.26 -9.23
CA LYS A 29 4.85 4.59 -8.62
C LYS A 29 3.66 5.47 -9.05
N PRO A 30 3.18 6.39 -8.18
CA PRO A 30 2.06 7.26 -8.53
C PRO A 30 2.39 8.07 -9.80
N LYS A 31 1.51 8.02 -10.80
CA LYS A 31 1.79 8.65 -12.10
C LYS A 31 1.94 10.17 -12.03
N LEU A 32 1.24 10.81 -11.08
CA LEU A 32 1.29 12.26 -10.93
C LEU A 32 2.69 12.77 -10.56
N LEU A 33 3.54 11.93 -9.95
CA LEU A 33 4.95 12.26 -9.70
C LEU A 33 5.74 12.50 -10.99
N PHE A 34 5.30 11.93 -12.12
CA PHE A 34 6.01 12.01 -13.40
C PHE A 34 5.38 12.99 -14.38
N GLY A 35 4.43 13.84 -13.93
CA GLY A 35 3.75 14.73 -14.86
C GLY A 35 2.62 14.05 -15.65
N ASP A 36 2.22 12.83 -15.28
CA ASP A 36 1.25 12.02 -16.03
C ASP A 36 -0.09 11.92 -15.28
N ALA A 37 -1.15 12.46 -15.90
CA ALA A 37 -2.52 12.41 -15.39
C ALA A 37 -3.37 11.34 -16.10
N SER A 38 -2.78 10.50 -16.96
CA SER A 38 -3.49 9.44 -17.66
C SER A 38 -3.92 8.35 -16.67
N ASP A 39 -5.23 8.19 -16.49
CA ASP A 39 -5.85 7.35 -15.47
C ASP A 39 -5.44 5.87 -15.57
N PRO A 40 -4.54 5.35 -14.71
CA PRO A 40 -4.33 3.93 -14.61
C PRO A 40 -5.25 3.35 -13.54
N GLN A 41 -5.97 2.30 -13.89
CA GLN A 41 -6.54 1.42 -12.87
C GLN A 41 -5.42 1.01 -11.90
N LEU A 42 -5.67 1.15 -10.60
CA LEU A 42 -4.76 0.67 -9.58
C LEU A 42 -4.62 -0.85 -9.69
N ARG A 43 -3.46 -1.33 -10.14
CA ARG A 43 -3.16 -2.75 -10.27
C ARG A 43 -1.77 -3.05 -9.71
N PRO A 44 -1.63 -4.06 -8.84
CA PRO A 44 -0.32 -4.51 -8.39
C PRO A 44 0.53 -4.99 -9.58
N THR A 45 1.81 -4.63 -9.57
CA THR A 45 2.82 -5.13 -10.53
C THR A 45 3.50 -6.40 -10.04
N ARG A 46 3.59 -6.55 -8.71
CA ARG A 46 4.22 -7.67 -8.02
C ARG A 46 3.59 -7.81 -6.64
N VAL A 47 3.85 -8.95 -5.99
CA VAL A 47 3.48 -9.21 -4.60
C VAL A 47 4.73 -9.66 -3.85
N VAL A 48 4.98 -9.07 -2.69
CA VAL A 48 5.97 -9.54 -1.73
C VAL A 48 5.24 -10.38 -0.69
N ALA A 49 5.71 -11.60 -0.43
CA ALA A 49 5.07 -12.50 0.51
C ALA A 49 6.02 -12.83 1.66
N PHE A 50 5.56 -12.66 2.89
CA PHE A 50 6.30 -12.98 4.10
C PHE A 50 5.65 -14.18 4.80
N ASN A 51 6.41 -15.25 4.98
CA ASN A 51 5.98 -16.37 5.80
C ASN A 51 6.28 -16.02 7.26
N LEU A 52 5.22 -15.94 8.09
CA LEU A 52 5.33 -15.57 9.49
C LEU A 52 5.46 -16.80 10.42
N ASN A 53 5.26 -18.00 9.90
CA ASN A 53 5.48 -19.27 10.60
C ASN A 53 6.00 -20.37 9.65
N SER A 54 6.44 -21.49 10.22
CA SER A 54 6.86 -22.66 9.45
C SER A 54 5.65 -23.44 8.91
N ILE A 55 5.79 -23.98 7.70
CA ILE A 55 4.81 -24.88 7.07
C ILE A 55 4.98 -26.35 7.48
N ASP A 56 6.05 -26.68 8.21
CA ASP A 56 6.47 -28.08 8.46
C ASP A 56 5.43 -28.89 9.25
N ALA A 57 4.69 -28.22 10.13
CA ALA A 57 3.61 -28.85 10.90
C ALA A 57 2.49 -29.36 9.98
N VAL A 58 2.12 -28.61 8.94
CA VAL A 58 1.09 -29.02 7.96
C VAL A 58 1.61 -30.14 7.08
N VAL A 59 2.86 -30.02 6.62
CA VAL A 59 3.51 -31.05 5.81
C VAL A 59 3.49 -32.39 6.55
N SER A 60 3.92 -32.37 7.81
CA SER A 60 3.99 -33.55 8.68
C SER A 60 2.60 -34.11 9.01
N ALA A 61 1.65 -33.26 9.40
CA ALA A 61 0.30 -33.70 9.79
C ALA A 61 -0.48 -34.36 8.65
N HIS A 62 -0.26 -33.91 7.40
CA HIS A 62 -0.98 -34.42 6.23
C HIS A 62 -0.17 -35.40 5.37
N ASN A 63 1.09 -35.69 5.74
CA ASN A 63 2.03 -36.44 4.90
C ASN A 63 2.03 -35.89 3.47
N ALA A 64 2.14 -34.57 3.35
CA ALA A 64 2.10 -33.84 2.09
C ALA A 64 3.46 -33.86 1.40
N ASP A 65 3.48 -33.93 0.07
CA ASP A 65 4.70 -33.69 -0.71
C ASP A 65 4.95 -32.17 -0.85
N THR A 66 3.88 -31.40 -1.06
CA THR A 66 3.93 -29.94 -1.12
C THR A 66 2.70 -29.30 -0.49
N VAL A 67 2.86 -28.07 0.00
CA VAL A 67 1.79 -27.24 0.54
C VAL A 67 1.73 -25.94 -0.26
N ALA A 68 0.55 -25.58 -0.75
CA ALA A 68 0.28 -24.34 -1.44
C ALA A 68 -0.80 -23.54 -0.71
N ILE A 69 -0.63 -22.22 -0.66
CA ILE A 69 -1.56 -21.30 -0.01
C ILE A 69 -2.15 -20.40 -1.09
N VAL A 70 -3.47 -20.37 -1.16
CA VAL A 70 -4.21 -19.53 -2.10
C VAL A 70 -4.84 -18.40 -1.30
N GLN A 71 -4.35 -17.18 -1.51
CA GLN A 71 -4.88 -15.98 -0.85
C GLN A 71 -5.53 -15.07 -1.89
N LYS A 72 -6.69 -14.53 -1.55
CA LYS A 72 -7.29 -13.44 -2.33
C LYS A 72 -6.61 -12.14 -1.95
N LEU A 73 -5.93 -11.52 -2.93
CA LEU A 73 -5.26 -10.25 -2.73
C LEU A 73 -6.28 -9.10 -2.63
N GLN A 74 -6.44 -8.53 -1.44
CA GLN A 74 -7.32 -7.38 -1.17
C GLN A 74 -6.61 -6.05 -1.38
N TYR A 75 -6.06 -5.84 -2.57
CA TYR A 75 -5.23 -4.66 -2.86
C TYR A 75 -6.01 -3.34 -2.92
N VAL A 76 -7.31 -3.39 -3.22
CA VAL A 76 -8.19 -2.21 -3.19
C VAL A 76 -8.38 -1.73 -1.76
N GLU A 77 -8.65 -2.65 -0.85
CA GLU A 77 -8.81 -2.40 0.57
C GLU A 77 -7.52 -1.87 1.18
N LEU A 78 -6.37 -2.42 0.77
CA LEU A 78 -5.06 -1.91 1.17
C LEU A 78 -4.85 -0.47 0.70
N ALA A 79 -5.12 -0.15 -0.57
CA ALA A 79 -4.97 1.21 -1.06
C ALA A 79 -5.87 2.21 -0.33
N ARG A 80 -7.09 1.79 0.01
CA ARG A 80 -7.99 2.60 0.85
C ARG A 80 -7.43 2.80 2.27
N LEU A 81 -6.81 1.78 2.85
CA LEU A 81 -6.12 1.88 4.15
C LEU A 81 -4.95 2.88 4.07
N LEU A 82 -4.11 2.77 3.03
CA LEU A 82 -2.99 3.68 2.80
C LEU A 82 -3.47 5.14 2.65
N ALA A 83 -4.53 5.37 1.88
CA ALA A 83 -5.13 6.70 1.72
C ALA A 83 -5.63 7.27 3.07
N LYS A 84 -6.30 6.46 3.88
CA LYS A 84 -6.78 6.86 5.21
C LYS A 84 -5.63 7.22 6.16
N ALA A 85 -4.60 6.38 6.21
CA ALA A 85 -3.46 6.60 7.08
C ALA A 85 -2.66 7.84 6.65
N ALA A 86 -2.43 8.05 5.36
CA ALA A 86 -1.77 9.26 4.86
C ALA A 86 -2.59 10.54 5.14
N TYR A 87 -3.91 10.49 4.93
CA TYR A 87 -4.80 11.61 5.24
C TYR A 87 -4.79 11.96 6.73
N GLY A 88 -4.94 10.95 7.60
CA GLY A 88 -4.93 11.14 9.05
C GLY A 88 -3.59 11.68 9.57
N PHE A 89 -2.48 11.16 9.02
CA PHE A 89 -1.15 11.67 9.32
C PHE A 89 -1.00 13.15 8.96
N LEU A 90 -1.37 13.55 7.74
CA LEU A 90 -1.28 14.96 7.32
C LEU A 90 -2.19 15.89 8.12
N VAL A 91 -3.40 15.44 8.48
CA VAL A 91 -4.31 16.19 9.37
C VAL A 91 -3.64 16.45 10.73
N GLY A 92 -3.02 15.40 11.31
CA GLY A 92 -2.30 15.50 12.58
C GLY A 92 -1.07 16.40 12.53
N GLU A 93 -0.20 16.21 11.53
CA GLU A 93 1.04 16.98 11.36
C GLU A 93 0.79 18.45 11.03
N LEU A 94 -0.22 18.75 10.21
CA LEU A 94 -0.53 20.12 9.80
C LEU A 94 -1.45 20.84 10.79
N GLY A 95 -1.95 20.17 11.83
CA GLY A 95 -2.86 20.74 12.82
C GLY A 95 -4.19 21.22 12.23
N ARG A 96 -4.69 20.55 11.19
CA ARG A 96 -5.92 20.95 10.46
C ARG A 96 -7.01 19.92 10.68
N ASP A 97 -8.26 20.35 10.86
CA ASP A 97 -9.43 19.44 10.91
C ASP A 97 -9.64 18.65 9.60
N ARG A 98 -9.14 19.19 8.48
CA ARG A 98 -9.18 18.57 7.15
C ARG A 98 -8.11 19.15 6.24
N VAL A 99 -7.51 18.29 5.41
CA VAL A 99 -6.79 18.73 4.21
C VAL A 99 -7.82 19.00 3.12
N ARG A 100 -8.19 20.27 2.91
CA ARG A 100 -9.13 20.69 1.85
C ARG A 100 -8.52 20.33 0.49
N GLY A 101 -9.35 19.91 -0.47
CA GLY A 101 -8.87 19.57 -1.82
C GLY A 101 -8.16 18.21 -1.95
N SER A 102 -8.08 17.41 -0.88
CA SER A 102 -7.40 16.11 -0.95
C SER A 102 -8.06 15.15 -1.95
N TYR A 103 -7.31 14.74 -2.97
CA TYR A 103 -7.67 13.67 -3.91
C TYR A 103 -7.88 12.30 -3.24
N LEU A 104 -7.49 12.16 -1.96
CA LEU A 104 -7.65 10.92 -1.22
C LEU A 104 -9.09 10.69 -0.74
N LEU A 105 -9.91 11.74 -0.58
CA LEU A 105 -11.26 11.59 -0.05
C LEU A 105 -12.13 10.65 -0.92
N PRO A 106 -12.20 10.80 -2.26
CA PRO A 106 -12.89 9.83 -3.12
C PRO A 106 -12.42 8.39 -2.90
N ILE A 107 -11.09 8.16 -2.84
CA ILE A 107 -10.49 6.83 -2.62
C ILE A 107 -10.89 6.26 -1.26
N ILE A 108 -10.84 7.09 -0.21
CA ILE A 108 -11.24 6.74 1.16
C ILE A 108 -12.71 6.29 1.20
N PHE A 109 -13.58 6.98 0.47
CA PHE A 109 -15.01 6.69 0.39
C PHE A 109 -15.39 5.63 -0.66
N GLY A 110 -14.42 5.16 -1.44
CA GLY A 110 -14.54 3.95 -2.25
C GLY A 110 -14.46 4.12 -3.76
N ASP A 111 -14.29 5.35 -4.26
CA ASP A 111 -14.00 5.59 -5.68
C ASP A 111 -12.52 5.32 -5.96
N MET A 112 -12.27 4.22 -6.66
CA MET A 112 -10.91 3.75 -6.97
C MET A 112 -10.47 4.06 -8.40
N SER A 113 -11.31 4.76 -9.19
CA SER A 113 -11.06 5.02 -10.61
C SER A 113 -9.65 5.59 -10.82
N SER A 114 -9.34 6.66 -10.09
CA SER A 114 -8.06 7.39 -10.20
C SER A 114 -7.02 7.00 -9.15
N ALA A 115 -7.19 5.91 -8.40
CA ALA A 115 -6.31 5.59 -7.28
C ALA A 115 -4.84 5.41 -7.68
N GLY A 116 -4.56 4.90 -8.89
CA GLY A 116 -3.20 4.74 -9.41
C GLY A 116 -2.48 6.05 -9.77
N LEU A 117 -3.20 7.18 -9.81
CA LEU A 117 -2.57 8.51 -9.94
C LEU A 117 -1.86 8.93 -8.65
N TYR A 118 -2.41 8.54 -7.49
CA TYR A 118 -2.05 9.07 -6.18
C TYR A 118 -1.36 8.05 -5.27
N ILE A 119 -1.61 6.76 -5.47
CA ILE A 119 -1.09 5.68 -4.62
C ILE A 119 -0.12 4.83 -5.42
N GLY A 120 1.03 4.53 -4.82
CA GLY A 120 2.04 3.69 -5.40
C GLY A 120 2.97 3.06 -4.38
N SER A 121 4.03 2.42 -4.86
CA SER A 121 5.08 1.84 -4.02
C SER A 121 6.47 2.23 -4.55
N CYS A 122 7.46 2.22 -3.68
CA CYS A 122 8.87 2.23 -4.08
C CYS A 122 9.54 0.90 -3.72
N ASP A 123 10.45 0.49 -4.60
CA ASP A 123 11.15 -0.79 -4.56
C ASP A 123 12.55 -0.68 -3.98
N LYS A 124 13.19 0.48 -4.12
CA LYS A 124 14.29 0.84 -3.25
C LYS A 124 13.75 0.89 -1.81
N MET A 125 14.48 0.25 -0.90
CA MET A 125 14.41 0.45 0.55
C MET A 125 14.66 1.94 0.86
N ALA A 126 13.72 2.81 0.49
CA ALA A 126 13.95 4.23 0.21
C ALA A 126 14.21 5.06 1.47
N ILE A 127 14.31 4.40 2.61
CA ILE A 127 14.70 5.03 3.86
C ILE A 127 15.86 4.18 4.41
N ALA A 128 17.05 4.75 4.31
CA ALA A 128 18.29 4.07 4.63
C ALA A 128 18.62 4.10 6.13
N ASP A 129 17.76 4.75 6.94
CA ASP A 129 18.03 4.99 8.35
C ASP A 129 17.21 4.09 9.28
N GLU A 130 17.86 3.64 10.35
CA GLU A 130 17.27 2.89 11.46
C GLU A 130 16.40 3.78 12.38
N ASP A 131 16.52 5.11 12.24
CA ASP A 131 15.79 6.12 13.03
C ASP A 131 14.56 6.73 12.31
N ASP A 132 14.30 6.34 11.07
CA ASP A 132 13.27 6.99 10.25
C ASP A 132 11.86 6.49 10.64
N PRO A 133 10.90 7.38 10.93
CA PRO A 133 9.56 7.00 11.34
C PRO A 133 8.82 6.11 10.32
N ALA A 134 7.89 5.30 10.82
CA ALA A 134 7.02 4.45 9.99
C ALA A 134 6.21 5.25 8.94
N LEU A 135 6.03 6.56 9.18
CA LEU A 135 5.49 7.52 8.24
C LEU A 135 6.39 8.74 8.16
N SER A 136 6.64 9.24 6.95
CA SER A 136 7.28 10.52 6.71
C SER A 136 6.54 11.29 5.61
N TYR A 137 6.71 12.61 5.57
CA TYR A 137 6.24 13.41 4.44
C TYR A 137 7.30 14.37 3.93
N GLN A 138 7.19 14.70 2.65
CA GLN A 138 7.95 15.75 1.98
C GLN A 138 6.97 16.57 1.13
N SER A 139 7.22 17.86 0.96
CA SER A 139 6.45 18.65 0.01
C SER A 139 7.10 18.66 -1.36
N TRP A 140 6.27 18.65 -2.40
CA TRP A 140 6.70 18.62 -3.79
C TRP A 140 5.86 19.60 -4.60
N ARG A 141 6.48 20.34 -5.51
CA ARG A 141 5.76 21.26 -6.40
C ARG A 141 5.42 20.59 -7.73
N LEU A 142 4.14 20.52 -8.04
CA LEU A 142 3.63 20.00 -9.31
C LEU A 142 4.03 20.89 -10.49
N PRO A 143 4.33 20.29 -11.66
CA PRO A 143 4.51 21.03 -12.90
C PRO A 143 3.29 21.89 -13.27
N PRO A 144 3.47 23.08 -13.88
CA PRO A 144 2.37 23.97 -14.26
C PRO A 144 1.32 23.33 -15.17
N ASN A 145 1.74 22.40 -16.04
CA ASN A 145 0.84 21.67 -16.97
C ASN A 145 -0.09 20.67 -16.28
N LEU A 146 0.09 20.42 -14.97
CA LEU A 146 -0.78 19.60 -14.14
C LEU A 146 -1.62 20.42 -13.14
N GLY A 147 -1.79 21.72 -13.38
CA GLY A 147 -2.51 22.63 -12.48
C GLY A 147 -1.63 23.36 -11.47
N GLY A 148 -0.37 22.93 -11.31
CA GLY A 148 0.63 23.60 -10.49
C GLY A 148 0.40 23.52 -8.97
N GLY A 149 1.44 23.96 -8.24
CA GLY A 149 1.46 24.15 -6.78
C GLY A 149 1.79 22.90 -5.96
N GLU A 150 1.44 22.86 -4.67
CA GLU A 150 2.15 22.01 -3.69
C GLU A 150 1.36 20.75 -3.30
N ILE A 151 2.04 19.60 -3.37
CA ILE A 151 1.53 18.31 -2.90
C ILE A 151 2.40 17.80 -1.76
N ALA A 152 1.79 17.08 -0.82
CA ALA A 152 2.47 16.25 0.15
C ALA A 152 2.71 14.86 -0.44
N VAL A 153 3.95 14.41 -0.37
CA VAL A 153 4.37 13.04 -0.66
C VAL A 153 4.52 12.34 0.68
N VAL A 154 3.55 11.49 1.04
CA VAL A 154 3.60 10.68 2.26
C VAL A 154 4.20 9.32 1.92
N ILE A 155 5.23 8.93 2.65
CA ILE A 155 5.91 7.63 2.52
C ILE A 155 5.59 6.81 3.78
N MET A 156 5.16 5.56 3.59
CA MET A 156 4.68 4.71 4.68
C MET A 156 5.26 3.31 4.63
N ARG A 157 5.74 2.82 5.78
CA ARG A 157 6.13 1.42 6.01
C ARG A 157 5.18 0.77 6.99
N LEU A 158 4.41 -0.21 6.52
CA LEU A 158 3.47 -0.94 7.37
C LEU A 158 4.15 -1.84 8.40
N LEU A 159 5.34 -2.36 8.08
CA LEU A 159 6.16 -3.21 8.95
C LEU A 159 7.54 -2.55 9.13
N PRO A 160 7.67 -1.47 9.91
CA PRO A 160 8.90 -0.68 10.00
C PRO A 160 10.10 -1.48 10.52
N HIS A 161 9.86 -2.53 11.32
CA HIS A 161 10.91 -3.41 11.86
C HIS A 161 11.42 -4.45 10.85
N MET A 162 10.76 -4.62 9.70
CA MET A 162 11.15 -5.58 8.67
C MET A 162 11.88 -4.87 7.54
N LYS A 163 13.21 -5.06 7.43
CA LYS A 163 14.06 -4.37 6.45
C LYS A 163 13.63 -4.60 4.99
N GLU A 164 13.03 -5.75 4.68
CA GLU A 164 12.60 -6.13 3.32
C GLU A 164 11.19 -5.65 2.95
N ASN A 165 10.48 -4.98 3.86
CA ASN A 165 9.11 -4.54 3.64
C ASN A 165 9.07 -3.33 2.69
N PRO A 166 8.18 -3.32 1.68
CA PRO A 166 8.02 -2.15 0.83
C PRO A 166 7.59 -0.89 1.57
N ALA A 167 7.97 0.23 0.97
CA ALA A 167 7.40 1.52 1.30
C ALA A 167 6.33 1.89 0.26
N TYR A 168 5.25 2.47 0.76
CA TYR A 168 4.12 2.95 -0.01
C TYR A 168 4.18 4.47 -0.13
N ILE A 169 3.87 4.98 -1.31
CA ILE A 169 3.84 6.41 -1.60
C ILE A 169 2.39 6.80 -1.78
N VAL A 170 1.96 7.84 -1.06
CA VAL A 170 0.63 8.42 -1.18
C VAL A 170 0.76 9.92 -1.40
N LEU A 171 0.18 10.41 -2.49
CA LEU A 171 0.16 11.84 -2.80
C LEU A 171 -1.11 12.48 -2.27
N CYS A 172 -0.96 13.61 -1.58
CA CYS A 172 -2.06 14.43 -1.12
C CYS A 172 -1.89 15.85 -1.63
N ASP A 173 -2.96 16.50 -2.07
CA ASP A 173 -2.95 17.93 -2.33
C ASP A 173 -2.76 18.71 -1.01
N LEU A 174 -1.96 19.77 -1.01
CA LEU A 174 -1.86 20.70 0.11
C LEU A 174 -2.59 22.03 -0.15
N HIS A 175 -3.11 22.24 -1.37
CA HIS A 175 -3.77 23.49 -1.73
C HIS A 175 -5.03 23.75 -0.92
N GLU A 176 -5.07 24.92 -0.29
CA GLU A 176 -6.33 25.63 -0.13
C GLU A 176 -6.69 26.24 -1.49
N LYS A 177 -7.82 25.86 -2.09
CA LYS A 177 -8.49 26.82 -2.97
C LYS A 177 -8.90 27.99 -2.08
N HIS A 178 -8.04 28.99 -1.95
CA HIS A 178 -8.50 30.34 -1.67
C HIS A 178 -9.32 30.76 -2.89
N SER A 179 -10.63 30.58 -2.81
CA SER A 179 -11.52 31.54 -3.43
C SER A 179 -11.30 32.85 -2.67
N ASP A 180 -10.36 33.66 -3.13
CA ASP A 180 -10.37 35.09 -2.83
C ASP A 180 -11.65 35.66 -3.47
N THR A 181 -12.74 35.57 -2.71
CA THR A 181 -13.90 36.42 -2.87
C THR A 181 -14.02 37.21 -1.58
N ALA A 182 -13.30 38.32 -1.54
CA ALA A 182 -13.65 39.51 -0.76
C ALA A 182 -14.30 40.52 -1.72
#